data_AF-A0A967U587-F1
#
_entry.id   AF-A0A967U587-F1
#
_cell.length_a   1.000
_cell.length_b   1.000
_cell.length_c   1.000
_cell.angle_alpha   90.00
_cell.angle_beta   90.00
_cell.angle_gamma   90.00
#
_symmetry.space_group_name_H-M   'P 1'
#
loop_
_entity.id
_entity.type
_entity.pdbx_description
1 polymer ?
#
loop_
_entity_poly.entity_id
_entity_poly.type
_entity_poly.pdbx_seq_one_letter_code
_entity_poly.pdbx_strand_id
1 'polypeptide(L)'
;MKLFSALKYYLSSIPTLLAGVNFYSIPLMFLDGKMLLKTSAGINFYVRELIEIWTIKEVVLDRQYEDHRQLRPGDVVIDIGAAIGEFSIHAAKTAKTVYGFEIVDESIERMRNNMEINNCTNINLIQQGVESLNDIFSENSIDHCDFLKVDCEGCEYHIFKDVADEVLDKIDYMALEVHFFNDDMISAYKELTERLADKFNLIETPSPVHSNIAFLYAIRKNT
;
A
#
# COMPACT_ATOMS: atom_id res chain seq x y z
N MET A 1 9.58 -15.16 11.25
CA MET A 1 9.91 -13.94 12.03
C MET A 1 11.23 -14.13 12.79
N LYS A 2 12.24 -13.28 12.53
CA LYS A 2 13.40 -13.20 13.41
C LYS A 2 13.03 -12.26 14.56
N LEU A 3 12.61 -12.80 15.70
CA LEU A 3 12.08 -12.02 16.84
C LEU A 3 12.96 -10.82 17.23
N PHE A 4 14.28 -10.97 17.12
CA PHE A 4 15.24 -9.91 17.43
C PHE A 4 15.26 -8.76 16.40
N SER A 5 15.09 -9.05 15.10
CA SER A 5 15.05 -7.99 14.08
C SER A 5 13.75 -7.20 14.15
N ALA A 6 12.62 -7.89 14.35
CA ALA A 6 11.32 -7.27 14.58
C ALA A 6 11.35 -6.34 15.79
N LEU A 7 11.85 -6.82 16.94
CA LEU A 7 11.97 -5.99 18.15
C LEU A 7 12.89 -4.79 17.92
N LYS A 8 14.04 -4.98 17.28
CA LYS A 8 14.97 -3.89 16.96
C LYS A 8 14.32 -2.84 16.08
N TYR A 9 13.57 -3.26 15.06
CA TYR A 9 12.84 -2.38 14.16
C TYR A 9 11.76 -1.58 14.89
N TYR A 10 10.91 -2.23 15.67
CA TYR A 10 9.86 -1.56 16.44
C TYR A 10 10.41 -0.54 17.43
N LEU A 11 11.49 -0.88 18.15
CA LEU A 11 12.18 0.04 19.05
C LEU A 11 12.80 1.23 18.28
N SER A 12 13.39 0.98 17.11
CA SER A 12 13.96 2.05 16.27
C SER A 12 12.91 2.99 15.67
N SER A 13 11.64 2.56 15.61
CA SER A 13 10.52 3.39 15.12
C SER A 13 9.95 4.32 16.18
N ILE A 14 10.25 4.10 17.47
CA ILE A 14 9.71 4.91 18.59
C ILE A 14 10.05 6.40 18.45
N PRO A 15 11.28 6.82 18.10
CA PRO A 15 11.58 8.24 17.92
C PRO A 15 10.72 8.90 16.83
N THR A 16 10.54 8.23 15.70
CA THR A 16 9.66 8.70 14.61
C THR A 16 8.22 8.80 15.06
N LEU A 17 7.71 7.82 15.81
CA LEU A 17 6.35 7.87 16.36
C LEU A 17 6.18 8.98 17.40
N LEU A 18 7.13 9.15 18.33
CA LEU A 18 7.07 10.22 19.34
C LEU A 18 7.06 11.61 18.72
N ALA A 19 7.79 11.81 17.62
CA ALA A 19 7.86 13.08 16.90
C ALA A 19 6.73 13.25 15.87
N GLY A 20 6.27 12.14 15.30
CA GLY A 20 5.44 12.11 14.09
C GLY A 20 3.97 11.85 14.32
N VAL A 21 3.55 11.42 15.52
CA VAL A 21 2.14 11.24 15.88
C VAL A 21 1.80 11.81 17.26
N ASN A 22 0.51 11.98 17.56
CA ASN A 22 0.02 12.29 18.91
C ASN A 22 0.17 11.11 19.88
N PHE A 23 1.39 10.61 20.06
CA PHE A 23 1.72 9.37 20.77
C PHE A 23 1.16 9.30 22.19
N TYR A 24 1.05 10.45 22.87
CA TYR A 24 0.44 10.58 24.20
C TYR A 24 -1.03 10.14 24.27
N SER A 25 -1.71 10.03 23.12
CA SER A 25 -3.12 9.61 23.04
C SER A 25 -3.29 8.10 23.00
N ILE A 26 -2.23 7.31 22.77
CA ILE A 26 -2.29 5.84 22.63
C ILE A 26 -3.01 5.14 23.80
N PRO A 27 -2.82 5.55 25.08
CA PRO A 27 -3.56 4.95 26.19
C PRO A 27 -5.10 5.03 26.04
N LEU A 28 -5.63 6.01 25.29
CA LEU A 28 -7.08 6.17 25.08
C LEU A 28 -7.68 5.03 24.24
N MET A 29 -6.87 4.36 23.42
CA MET A 29 -7.31 3.23 22.61
C MET A 29 -7.85 2.07 23.46
N PHE A 30 -7.33 1.91 24.68
CA PHE A 30 -7.77 0.86 25.63
C PHE A 30 -9.03 1.24 26.43
N LEU A 31 -9.55 2.46 26.28
CA LEU A 31 -10.78 2.92 26.94
C LEU A 31 -11.98 2.82 26.02
N ASP A 32 -11.89 3.41 24.83
CA ASP A 32 -13.03 3.57 23.90
C ASP A 32 -12.96 2.63 22.68
N GLY A 33 -11.95 1.76 22.60
CA GLY A 33 -11.75 0.82 21.49
C GLY A 33 -11.41 1.48 20.15
N LYS A 34 -11.27 2.81 20.11
CA LYS A 34 -10.83 3.59 18.95
C LYS A 34 -10.09 4.84 19.40
N MET A 35 -9.11 5.26 18.61
CA MET A 35 -8.34 6.48 18.84
C MET A 35 -8.17 7.25 17.52
N LEU A 36 -8.27 8.56 17.57
CA LEU A 36 -7.82 9.41 16.46
C LEU A 36 -6.31 9.60 16.52
N LEU A 37 -5.59 8.92 15.64
CA LEU A 37 -4.17 9.14 15.38
C LEU A 37 -4.02 10.36 14.46
N LYS A 38 -3.28 11.36 14.92
CA LYS A 38 -2.92 12.56 14.15
C LYS A 38 -1.46 12.47 13.77
N THR A 39 -1.15 12.58 12.49
CA THR A 39 0.23 12.54 12.00
C THR A 39 0.79 13.95 11.78
N SER A 40 2.11 14.09 11.83
CA SER A 40 2.83 15.31 11.45
C SER A 40 2.69 15.66 9.97
N ALA A 41 2.31 14.69 9.12
CA ALA A 41 1.96 14.90 7.71
C ALA A 41 0.58 15.56 7.52
N GLY A 42 -0.16 15.82 8.60
CA GLY A 42 -1.50 16.41 8.53
C GLY A 42 -2.59 15.45 8.07
N ILE A 43 -2.30 14.14 8.03
CA ILE A 43 -3.23 13.06 7.70
C ILE A 43 -3.63 12.37 9.02
N ASN A 44 -4.91 12.09 9.22
CA ASN A 44 -5.40 11.54 10.48
C ASN A 44 -6.13 10.21 10.25
N PHE A 45 -6.10 9.30 11.21
CA PHE A 45 -6.76 8.00 11.09
C PHE A 45 -7.44 7.60 12.40
N TYR A 46 -8.62 7.00 12.30
CA TYR A 46 -9.19 6.21 13.39
C TYR A 46 -8.53 4.83 13.41
N VAL A 47 -7.74 4.59 14.45
CA VAL A 47 -7.07 3.31 14.71
C VAL A 47 -7.73 2.60 15.87
N ARG A 48 -7.70 1.27 15.84
CA ARG A 48 -8.20 0.34 16.86
C ARG A 48 -7.09 -0.56 17.41
N GLU A 49 -6.04 -0.78 16.64
CA GLU A 49 -4.94 -1.66 17.00
C GLU A 49 -3.60 -0.95 17.00
N LEU A 50 -2.65 -1.46 17.80
CA LEU A 50 -1.30 -0.90 17.82
C LEU A 50 -0.63 -1.08 16.46
N ILE A 51 -0.81 -2.23 15.79
CA ILE A 51 -0.14 -2.53 14.52
C ILE A 51 -0.44 -1.48 13.43
N GLU A 52 -1.64 -0.91 13.45
CA GLU A 52 -2.06 0.15 12.52
C GLU A 52 -1.26 1.43 12.70
N ILE A 53 -0.82 1.74 13.93
CA ILE A 53 0.03 2.91 14.20
C ILE A 53 1.40 2.73 13.54
N TRP A 54 1.95 1.51 13.55
CA TRP A 54 3.22 1.21 12.88
C TRP A 54 3.06 1.19 11.37
N THR A 55 1.96 0.61 10.87
CA THR A 55 1.61 0.63 9.44
C THR A 55 1.47 2.07 8.93
N ILE A 56 0.73 2.93 9.65
CA ILE A 56 0.60 4.35 9.30
C ILE A 56 1.96 5.06 9.35
N LYS A 57 2.84 4.72 10.30
CA LYS A 57 4.20 5.26 10.30
C LYS A 57 4.95 4.85 9.01
N GLU A 58 4.89 3.59 8.62
CA GLU A 58 5.58 3.07 7.43
C GLU A 58 5.04 3.70 6.14
N VAL A 59 3.72 3.74 6.02
CA VAL A 59 3.04 4.21 4.82
C VAL A 59 3.06 5.74 4.70
N VAL A 60 2.83 6.46 5.80
CA VAL A 60 2.58 7.91 5.77
C VAL A 60 3.80 8.73 6.20
N LEU A 61 4.53 8.30 7.23
CA LEU A 61 5.67 9.06 7.74
C LEU A 61 6.97 8.68 7.02
N ASP A 62 7.20 7.39 6.81
CA ASP A 62 8.38 6.89 6.11
C ASP A 62 8.18 6.87 4.59
N ARG A 63 6.92 6.83 4.13
CA ARG A 63 6.54 6.84 2.70
C ARG A 63 7.18 5.70 1.92
N GLN A 64 7.21 4.51 2.53
CA GLN A 64 7.94 3.34 2.04
C GLN A 64 7.62 2.99 0.58
N TYR A 65 6.33 2.99 0.19
CA TYR A 65 5.93 2.70 -1.19
C TYR A 65 6.51 3.69 -2.23
N GLU A 66 6.96 4.86 -1.80
CA GLU A 66 7.49 5.93 -2.65
C GLU A 66 9.03 5.96 -2.75
N ASP A 67 9.73 4.98 -2.19
CA ASP A 67 11.20 4.92 -2.10
C ASP A 67 11.92 5.22 -3.43
N HIS A 68 11.35 4.77 -4.56
CA HIS A 68 11.95 4.95 -5.88
C HIS A 68 11.16 5.85 -6.83
N ARG A 69 9.93 6.24 -6.48
CA ARG A 69 9.14 7.24 -7.18
C ARG A 69 8.18 7.91 -6.20
N GLN A 70 8.30 9.23 -6.09
CA GLN A 70 7.40 10.05 -5.30
C GLN A 70 6.09 10.31 -6.06
N LEU A 71 4.97 10.36 -5.33
CA LEU A 71 3.68 10.81 -5.83
C LEU A 71 3.75 12.25 -6.33
N ARG A 72 3.03 12.55 -7.42
CA ARG A 72 3.05 13.86 -8.07
C ARG A 72 1.62 14.38 -8.33
N PRO A 73 1.43 15.71 -8.36
CA PRO A 73 0.20 16.28 -8.87
C PRO A 73 -0.08 15.78 -10.29
N GLY A 74 -1.27 15.26 -10.52
CA GLY A 74 -1.65 14.67 -11.82
C GLY A 74 -1.69 13.16 -11.83
N ASP A 75 -1.00 12.48 -10.91
CA ASP A 75 -0.92 11.01 -10.87
C ASP A 75 -2.31 10.37 -10.78
N VAL A 76 -2.52 9.32 -11.58
CA VAL A 76 -3.57 8.32 -11.40
C VAL A 76 -2.99 7.15 -10.60
N VAL A 77 -3.54 6.92 -9.42
CA VAL A 77 -3.04 5.90 -8.47
C VAL A 77 -4.03 4.75 -8.39
N ILE A 78 -3.52 3.52 -8.38
CA ILE A 78 -4.28 2.31 -8.03
C ILE A 78 -3.68 1.74 -6.75
N ASP A 79 -4.51 1.51 -5.74
CA ASP A 79 -4.17 0.92 -4.45
C ASP A 79 -4.97 -0.36 -4.25
N ILE A 80 -4.31 -1.51 -4.35
CA ILE A 80 -4.92 -2.83 -4.11
C ILE A 80 -4.58 -3.29 -2.70
N GLY A 81 -5.63 -3.65 -1.94
CA GLY A 81 -5.56 -3.90 -0.51
C GLY A 81 -5.47 -2.59 0.27
N ALA A 82 -6.50 -1.75 0.11
CA ALA A 82 -6.51 -0.40 0.65
C ALA A 82 -6.70 -0.35 2.18
N ALA A 83 -7.08 -1.46 2.83
CA ALA A 83 -7.26 -1.59 4.26
C ALA A 83 -8.14 -0.46 4.85
N ILE A 84 -7.63 0.30 5.82
CA ILE A 84 -8.37 1.43 6.42
C ILE A 84 -8.09 2.75 5.69
N GLY A 85 -7.48 2.67 4.51
CA GLY A 85 -7.19 3.76 3.60
C GLY A 85 -5.82 4.41 3.79
N GLU A 86 -4.86 3.78 4.48
CA GLU A 86 -3.57 4.39 4.84
C GLU A 86 -2.86 4.98 3.62
N PHE A 87 -2.62 4.15 2.60
CA PHE A 87 -1.94 4.59 1.38
C PHE A 87 -2.88 5.39 0.49
N SER A 88 -4.12 4.93 0.26
CA SER A 88 -5.12 5.65 -0.54
C SER A 88 -5.33 7.11 -0.09
N ILE A 89 -5.46 7.36 1.22
CA ILE A 89 -5.69 8.70 1.77
C ILE A 89 -4.41 9.54 1.69
N HIS A 90 -3.25 8.94 1.91
CA HIS A 90 -1.95 9.59 1.72
C HIS A 90 -1.76 10.02 0.26
N ALA A 91 -1.98 9.09 -0.67
CA ALA A 91 -1.91 9.34 -2.11
C ALA A 91 -2.87 10.44 -2.56
N ALA A 92 -4.10 10.43 -2.05
CA ALA A 92 -5.13 11.41 -2.38
C ALA A 92 -4.77 12.86 -2.00
N LYS A 93 -3.81 13.08 -1.10
CA LYS A 93 -3.32 14.44 -0.78
C LYS A 93 -2.52 15.07 -1.92
N THR A 94 -2.00 14.28 -2.83
CA THR A 94 -1.10 14.74 -3.91
C THR A 94 -1.61 14.36 -5.30
N ALA A 95 -2.07 13.12 -5.47
CA ALA A 95 -2.52 12.57 -6.73
C ALA A 95 -3.80 13.24 -7.26
N LYS A 96 -4.01 13.15 -8.58
CA LYS A 96 -5.25 13.62 -9.20
C LYS A 96 -6.43 12.75 -8.76
N THR A 97 -6.26 11.44 -8.80
CA THR A 97 -7.28 10.47 -8.41
C THR A 97 -6.65 9.18 -7.92
N VAL A 98 -7.35 8.50 -7.02
CA VAL A 98 -6.96 7.19 -6.48
C VAL A 98 -8.11 6.22 -6.71
N TYR A 99 -7.80 5.00 -7.14
CA TYR A 99 -8.70 3.85 -7.17
C TYR A 99 -8.27 2.90 -6.06
N GLY A 100 -9.03 2.86 -4.97
CA GLY A 100 -8.72 2.03 -3.79
C GLY A 100 -9.61 0.80 -3.75
N PHE A 101 -9.01 -0.39 -3.77
CA PHE A 101 -9.70 -1.68 -3.75
C PHE A 101 -9.58 -2.34 -2.37
N GLU A 102 -10.72 -2.66 -1.76
CA GLU A 102 -10.81 -3.37 -0.49
C GLU A 102 -12.05 -4.28 -0.49
N ILE A 103 -11.99 -5.41 0.21
CA ILE A 103 -13.07 -6.41 0.25
C ILE A 103 -13.67 -6.59 1.63
N VAL A 104 -12.94 -6.23 2.69
CA VAL A 104 -13.38 -6.43 4.06
C VAL A 104 -14.33 -5.29 4.46
N ASP A 105 -15.61 -5.61 4.62
CA ASP A 105 -16.67 -4.64 4.95
C ASP A 105 -16.31 -3.72 6.12
N GLU A 106 -15.71 -4.27 7.19
CA GLU A 106 -15.25 -3.48 8.33
C GLU A 106 -14.15 -2.49 7.95
N SER A 107 -13.14 -2.92 7.19
CA SER A 107 -12.07 -2.05 6.70
C SER A 107 -12.61 -0.94 5.81
N ILE A 108 -13.59 -1.26 4.96
CA ILE A 108 -14.28 -0.28 4.09
C ILE A 108 -15.01 0.77 4.90
N GLU A 109 -15.78 0.38 5.92
CA GLU A 109 -16.46 1.33 6.80
C GLU A 109 -15.45 2.26 7.47
N ARG A 110 -14.33 1.70 7.94
CA ARG A 110 -13.25 2.46 8.58
C ARG A 110 -12.54 3.40 7.59
N MET A 111 -12.29 2.94 6.36
CA MET A 111 -11.73 3.75 5.29
C MET A 111 -12.66 4.92 4.96
N ARG A 112 -13.98 4.72 4.89
CA ARG A 112 -14.94 5.82 4.67
C ARG A 112 -14.86 6.88 5.76
N ASN A 113 -14.83 6.47 7.03
CA ASN A 113 -14.64 7.40 8.15
C ASN A 113 -13.32 8.16 8.06
N ASN A 114 -12.23 7.47 7.67
CA ASN A 114 -10.92 8.08 7.50
C ASN A 114 -10.88 9.04 6.30
N MET A 115 -11.57 8.73 5.20
CA MET A 115 -11.71 9.63 4.05
C MET A 115 -12.43 10.92 4.45
N GLU A 116 -13.51 10.81 5.25
CA GLU A 116 -14.30 11.95 5.71
C GLU A 116 -13.47 12.91 6.57
N ILE A 117 -12.78 12.42 7.60
CA ILE A 117 -11.96 13.28 8.48
C ILE A 117 -10.76 13.91 7.76
N ASN A 118 -10.36 13.34 6.61
CA ASN A 118 -9.29 13.87 5.76
C ASN A 118 -9.80 14.70 4.59
N ASN A 119 -11.12 14.86 4.41
CA ASN A 119 -11.74 15.54 3.27
C ASN A 119 -11.27 14.99 1.91
N CYS A 120 -11.03 13.68 1.81
CA CYS A 120 -10.60 13.05 0.56
C CYS A 120 -11.83 12.74 -0.31
N THR A 121 -11.98 13.48 -1.41
CA THR A 121 -13.11 13.33 -2.37
C THR A 121 -12.68 12.76 -3.72
N ASN A 122 -11.38 12.60 -3.95
CA ASN A 122 -10.75 12.10 -5.17
C ASN A 122 -10.36 10.62 -5.11
N ILE A 123 -10.90 9.88 -4.13
CA ILE A 123 -10.71 8.42 -3.99
C ILE A 123 -11.98 7.71 -4.45
N ASN A 124 -11.84 6.88 -5.48
CA ASN A 124 -12.84 5.92 -5.93
C ASN A 124 -12.66 4.65 -5.10
N LEU A 125 -13.44 4.52 -4.02
CA LEU A 125 -13.43 3.33 -3.16
C LEU A 125 -14.28 2.22 -3.80
N ILE A 126 -13.61 1.13 -4.19
CA ILE A 126 -14.19 0.00 -4.90
C ILE A 126 -14.22 -1.23 -3.98
N GLN A 127 -15.44 -1.68 -3.66
CA GLN A 127 -15.70 -2.83 -2.79
C GLN A 127 -15.76 -4.12 -3.62
N GLN A 128 -14.60 -4.57 -4.10
CA GLN A 128 -14.50 -5.72 -5.00
C GLN A 128 -13.15 -6.42 -4.85
N GLY A 129 -13.17 -7.75 -4.91
CA GLY A 129 -11.96 -8.55 -4.99
C GLY A 129 -11.31 -8.41 -6.36
N VAL A 130 -9.99 -8.24 -6.38
CA VAL A 130 -9.22 -8.15 -7.63
C VAL A 130 -8.73 -9.54 -8.01
N GLU A 131 -9.19 -10.05 -9.14
CA GLU A 131 -8.70 -11.31 -9.72
C GLU A 131 -7.63 -11.08 -10.80
N SER A 132 -7.72 -9.97 -11.56
CA SER A 132 -6.77 -9.65 -12.62
C SER A 132 -6.56 -8.14 -12.75
N LEU A 133 -5.31 -7.76 -13.07
CA LEU A 133 -4.99 -6.38 -13.46
C LEU A 133 -5.69 -5.98 -14.76
N ASN A 134 -5.95 -6.93 -15.67
CA ASN A 134 -6.68 -6.65 -16.90
C ASN A 134 -8.11 -6.14 -16.62
N ASP A 135 -8.77 -6.74 -15.63
CA ASP A 135 -10.14 -6.39 -15.23
C ASP A 135 -10.17 -5.03 -14.56
N ILE A 136 -9.20 -4.72 -13.69
CA ILE A 136 -9.08 -3.37 -13.10
C ILE A 136 -9.08 -2.30 -14.18
N PHE A 137 -8.22 -2.45 -15.19
CA PHE A 137 -8.07 -1.44 -16.24
C PHE A 137 -9.31 -1.33 -17.12
N SER A 138 -9.92 -2.45 -17.49
CA SER A 138 -11.07 -2.47 -18.38
C SER A 138 -12.37 -2.05 -17.69
N GLU A 139 -12.69 -2.60 -16.53
CA GLU A 139 -13.93 -2.33 -15.78
C GLU A 139 -14.01 -0.88 -15.28
N ASN A 140 -12.85 -0.28 -14.95
CA ASN A 140 -12.78 1.09 -14.43
C ASN A 140 -12.42 2.13 -15.49
N SER A 141 -12.30 1.71 -16.76
CA SER A 141 -11.92 2.58 -17.89
C SER A 141 -10.63 3.37 -17.60
N ILE A 142 -9.61 2.69 -17.09
CA ILE A 142 -8.32 3.29 -16.76
C ILE A 142 -7.41 3.23 -17.99
N ASP A 143 -7.06 4.40 -18.51
CA ASP A 143 -6.18 4.53 -19.67
C ASP A 143 -4.69 4.60 -19.29
N HIS A 144 -4.38 5.05 -18.07
CA HIS A 144 -3.02 5.15 -17.55
C HIS A 144 -3.01 5.04 -16.02
N CYS A 145 -1.95 4.44 -15.49
CA CYS A 145 -1.67 4.31 -14.06
C CYS A 145 -0.24 4.78 -13.78
N ASP A 146 -0.12 5.91 -13.09
CA ASP A 146 1.17 6.50 -12.75
C ASP A 146 1.84 5.77 -11.57
N PHE A 147 1.03 5.18 -10.68
CA PHE A 147 1.47 4.52 -9.47
C PHE A 147 0.52 3.39 -9.09
N LEU A 148 0.98 2.14 -9.19
CA LEU A 148 0.28 0.96 -8.72
C LEU A 148 0.90 0.49 -7.39
N LYS A 149 0.12 0.49 -6.32
CA LYS A 149 0.48 -0.18 -5.06
C LYS A 149 -0.33 -1.47 -4.94
N VAL A 150 0.33 -2.54 -4.50
CA VAL A 150 -0.31 -3.83 -4.20
C VAL A 150 0.25 -4.35 -2.88
N ASP A 151 -0.65 -4.60 -1.94
CA ASP A 151 -0.36 -5.30 -0.69
C ASP A 151 -1.66 -6.01 -0.29
N CYS A 152 -1.73 -7.31 -0.56
CA CYS A 152 -2.97 -8.08 -0.46
C CYS A 152 -2.75 -9.45 0.18
N GLU A 153 -1.72 -9.55 1.02
CA GLU A 153 -1.46 -10.68 1.91
C GLU A 153 -1.41 -12.03 1.15
N GLY A 154 -0.74 -12.07 0.00
CA GLY A 154 -0.48 -13.30 -0.77
C GLY A 154 -1.25 -13.44 -2.08
N CYS A 155 -2.21 -12.55 -2.36
CA CYS A 155 -2.94 -12.56 -3.64
C CYS A 155 -2.19 -11.85 -4.78
N GLU A 156 -0.98 -11.34 -4.53
CA GLU A 156 -0.27 -10.46 -5.48
C GLU A 156 -0.08 -11.17 -6.82
N TYR A 157 0.38 -12.42 -6.77
CA TYR A 157 0.70 -13.20 -7.98
C TYR A 157 -0.51 -13.48 -8.86
N HIS A 158 -1.69 -13.64 -8.26
CA HIS A 158 -2.92 -13.89 -9.02
C HIS A 158 -3.32 -12.68 -9.84
N ILE A 159 -3.17 -11.47 -9.29
CA ILE A 159 -3.50 -10.21 -9.96
C ILE A 159 -2.69 -10.02 -11.25
N PHE A 160 -1.42 -10.44 -11.24
CA PHE A 160 -0.52 -10.33 -12.40
C PHE A 160 -0.56 -11.54 -13.33
N LYS A 161 -1.26 -12.61 -12.96
CA LYS A 161 -1.36 -13.81 -13.77
C LYS A 161 -2.01 -13.48 -15.11
N ASP A 162 -1.36 -13.88 -16.20
CA ASP A 162 -1.81 -13.66 -17.57
C ASP A 162 -2.10 -12.17 -17.89
N VAL A 163 -1.38 -11.24 -17.24
CA VAL A 163 -1.50 -9.80 -17.52
C VAL A 163 -1.08 -9.48 -18.97
N ALA A 164 -1.93 -8.75 -19.68
CA ALA A 164 -1.69 -8.36 -21.07
C ALA A 164 -0.57 -7.31 -21.16
N ASP A 165 0.22 -7.35 -22.24
CA ASP A 165 1.29 -6.37 -22.47
C ASP A 165 0.74 -4.95 -22.57
N GLU A 166 -0.44 -4.79 -23.16
CA GLU A 166 -1.12 -3.50 -23.30
C GLU A 166 -1.52 -2.91 -21.95
N VAL A 167 -1.76 -3.73 -20.93
CA VAL A 167 -2.04 -3.27 -19.57
C VAL A 167 -0.74 -2.89 -18.87
N LEU A 168 0.31 -3.70 -19.02
CA LEU A 168 1.63 -3.34 -18.50
C LEU A 168 2.15 -2.05 -19.14
N ASP A 169 1.82 -1.76 -20.40
CA ASP A 169 2.21 -0.52 -21.10
C ASP A 169 1.53 0.74 -20.58
N LYS A 170 0.50 0.60 -19.75
CA LYS A 170 -0.20 1.71 -19.10
C LYS A 170 0.32 2.03 -17.69
N ILE A 171 1.32 1.31 -17.16
CA ILE A 171 1.75 1.46 -15.75
C ILE A 171 3.17 2.03 -15.65
N ASP A 172 3.37 3.18 -15.00
CA ASP A 172 4.72 3.77 -14.91
C ASP A 172 5.56 3.26 -13.74
N TYR A 173 4.89 2.95 -12.63
CA TYR A 173 5.56 2.53 -11.41
C TYR A 173 4.69 1.57 -10.62
N MET A 174 5.33 0.54 -10.05
CA MET A 174 4.71 -0.39 -9.13
C MET A 174 5.50 -0.45 -7.84
N ALA A 175 4.80 -0.48 -6.71
CA ALA A 175 5.33 -0.81 -5.40
C ALA A 175 4.50 -1.97 -4.81
N LEU A 176 5.11 -3.15 -4.74
CA LEU A 176 4.45 -4.39 -4.37
C LEU A 176 5.02 -4.91 -3.04
N GLU A 177 4.17 -5.17 -2.06
CA GLU A 177 4.52 -5.98 -0.90
C GLU A 177 4.25 -7.45 -1.23
N VAL A 178 5.31 -8.21 -1.52
CA VAL A 178 5.20 -9.61 -1.98
C VAL A 178 5.38 -10.59 -0.83
N HIS A 179 4.49 -11.58 -0.77
CA HIS A 179 4.41 -12.56 0.32
C HIS A 179 4.91 -13.95 -0.10
N PHE A 180 5.73 -14.58 0.74
CA PHE A 180 6.37 -15.89 0.50
C PHE A 180 5.91 -16.95 1.52
N PHE A 181 4.61 -17.24 1.58
CA PHE A 181 4.07 -18.17 2.57
C PHE A 181 4.35 -19.65 2.26
N ASN A 182 4.63 -19.99 1.00
CA ASN A 182 4.90 -21.35 0.53
C ASN A 182 5.80 -21.35 -0.73
N ASP A 183 6.23 -22.55 -1.15
CA ASP A 183 7.12 -22.72 -2.32
C ASP A 183 6.46 -22.33 -3.65
N ASP A 184 5.13 -22.42 -3.74
CA ASP A 184 4.38 -22.01 -4.92
C ASP A 184 4.48 -20.49 -5.11
N MET A 185 4.35 -19.72 -4.03
CA MET A 185 4.52 -18.25 -4.05
C MET A 185 5.95 -17.84 -4.40
N ILE A 186 6.96 -18.58 -3.92
CA ILE A 186 8.37 -18.34 -4.30
C ILE A 186 8.56 -18.56 -5.81
N SER A 187 7.86 -19.55 -6.38
CA SER A 187 7.91 -19.84 -7.82
C SER A 187 7.16 -18.78 -8.62
N ALA A 188 5.96 -18.40 -8.18
CA ALA A 188 5.15 -17.35 -8.78
C ALA A 188 5.84 -15.97 -8.74
N TYR A 189 6.62 -15.69 -7.69
CA TYR A 189 7.45 -14.49 -7.63
C TYR A 189 8.50 -14.45 -8.74
N LYS A 190 9.17 -15.57 -9.02
CA LYS A 190 10.14 -15.65 -10.12
C LYS A 190 9.45 -15.36 -11.44
N GLU A 191 8.32 -16.01 -11.69
CA GLU A 191 7.52 -15.77 -12.91
C GLU A 191 7.09 -14.31 -13.04
N LEU A 192 6.65 -13.68 -11.94
CA LEU A 192 6.29 -12.26 -11.90
C LEU A 192 7.50 -11.37 -12.26
N THR A 193 8.65 -11.60 -11.63
CA THR A 193 9.85 -10.80 -11.91
C THR A 193 10.33 -10.97 -13.35
N GLU A 194 10.29 -12.20 -13.89
CA GLU A 194 10.61 -12.46 -15.29
C GLU A 194 9.63 -11.75 -16.24
N ARG A 195 8.34 -11.79 -15.91
CA ARG A 195 7.26 -11.15 -16.68
C ARG A 195 7.38 -9.63 -16.75
N LEU A 196 7.89 -8.99 -15.69
CA LEU A 196 8.07 -7.53 -15.62
C LEU A 196 9.46 -7.06 -16.09
N ALA A 197 10.46 -7.94 -16.10
CA ALA A 197 11.86 -7.56 -16.34
C ALA A 197 12.13 -7.00 -17.73
N ASP A 198 11.26 -7.24 -18.72
CA ASP A 198 11.40 -6.69 -20.07
C ASP A 198 11.09 -5.18 -20.10
N LYS A 199 9.99 -4.76 -19.48
CA LYS A 199 9.46 -3.38 -19.49
C LYS A 199 9.91 -2.53 -18.30
N PHE A 200 10.34 -3.14 -17.19
CA PHE A 200 10.62 -2.45 -15.93
C PHE A 200 12.04 -2.71 -15.40
N ASN A 201 12.62 -1.70 -14.74
CA ASN A 201 13.76 -1.87 -13.85
C ASN A 201 13.23 -2.32 -12.49
N LEU A 202 13.66 -3.49 -12.03
CA LEU A 202 13.20 -4.10 -10.79
C LEU A 202 14.19 -3.85 -9.65
N ILE A 203 13.67 -3.45 -8.49
CA ILE A 203 14.44 -3.26 -7.26
C ILE A 203 13.71 -3.98 -6.13
N GLU A 204 14.40 -4.89 -5.44
CA GLU A 204 13.85 -5.62 -4.30
C GLU A 204 14.51 -5.14 -3.00
N THR A 205 13.70 -4.94 -1.96
CA THR A 205 14.17 -4.67 -0.59
C THR A 205 13.48 -5.62 0.38
N PRO A 206 14.21 -6.34 1.26
CA PRO A 206 13.59 -7.24 2.22
C PRO A 206 12.82 -6.48 3.31
N SER A 207 11.73 -7.06 3.82
CA SER A 207 11.04 -6.49 4.98
C SER A 207 11.96 -6.50 6.22
N PRO A 208 12.01 -5.40 6.99
CA PRO A 208 12.84 -5.34 8.20
C PRO A 208 12.32 -6.25 9.33
N VAL A 209 11.05 -6.65 9.27
CA VAL A 209 10.34 -7.39 10.32
C VAL A 209 10.08 -8.84 9.91
N HIS A 210 9.63 -9.05 8.67
CA HIS A 210 9.12 -10.33 8.20
C HIS A 210 10.11 -10.99 7.22
N SER A 211 10.46 -12.25 7.50
CA SER A 211 11.40 -13.00 6.64
C SER A 211 10.75 -13.55 5.37
N ASN A 212 9.43 -13.51 5.31
CA ASN A 212 8.59 -14.03 4.24
C ASN A 212 7.90 -12.88 3.47
N ILE A 213 8.42 -11.66 3.58
CA ILE A 213 7.90 -10.48 2.88
C ILE A 213 9.08 -9.71 2.29
N ALA A 214 8.91 -9.20 1.07
CA ALA A 214 9.80 -8.22 0.46
C ALA A 214 9.00 -7.14 -0.25
N PHE A 215 9.63 -5.99 -0.49
CA PHE A 215 9.11 -4.92 -1.32
C PHE A 215 9.75 -5.03 -2.70
N LEU A 216 8.93 -5.27 -3.73
CA LEU A 216 9.35 -5.24 -5.12
C LEU A 216 8.87 -3.92 -5.75
N TYR A 217 9.82 -3.12 -6.20
CA TYR A 217 9.57 -1.90 -6.95
C TYR A 217 9.87 -2.13 -8.43
N ALA A 218 8.93 -1.78 -9.30
CA ALA A 218 9.08 -1.88 -10.75
C ALA A 218 8.94 -0.49 -11.37
N ILE A 219 10.01 0.01 -12.00
CA ILE A 219 10.07 1.36 -12.58
C ILE A 219 10.11 1.23 -14.10
N ARG A 220 9.15 1.82 -14.83
CA ARG A 220 9.11 1.75 -16.30
C ARG A 220 10.47 2.15 -16.88
N LYS A 221 11.00 1.31 -17.77
CA LYS A 221 12.18 1.68 -18.56
C LYS A 221 11.77 2.80 -19.51
N ASN A 222 12.53 3.90 -19.50
CA ASN A 222 12.33 4.98 -20.47
C ASN A 222 12.38 4.38 -21.89
N THR A 223 11.33 4.62 -22.67
CA THR A 223 11.29 4.33 -24.12
C THR A 223 12.10 5.36 -24.89
#